data_AF-A0A914SBF5-F1
#
_entry.id   AF-A0A914SBF5-F1
#
_cell.length_a   1.000
_cell.length_b   1.000
_cell.length_c   1.000
_cell.angle_alpha   90.00
_cell.angle_beta   90.00
_cell.angle_gamma   90.00
#
_symmetry.space_group_name_H-M   'P 1'
#
loop_
_entity.id
_entity.type
_entity.pdbx_description
1 polymer ?
#
loop_
_entity_poly.entity_id
_entity_poly.type
_entity_poly.pdbx_seq_one_letter_code
_entity_poly.pdbx_strand_id
1 'polypeptide(L)'
;MPREHFLPSASADAFHGTHLRIGDVISLYALDTYNSNGRHEGFLSTLGLVDDRLLVAKDNGSLLSPPKNYRDCLFRICPVNRYAAQKQYWTEQKKCQFGDGFDEEMLNKLQVAADKE
;
A
#
# COMPACT_ATOMS: atom_id res chain seq x y z
N MET A 1 47.50 -7.55 0.83
CA MET A 1 46.24 -6.94 1.32
C MET A 1 45.12 -7.98 1.14
N PRO A 2 44.63 -8.60 2.21
CA PRO A 2 43.59 -9.62 2.12
C PRO A 2 42.23 -8.98 1.78
N ARG A 3 41.42 -9.70 0.97
CA ARG A 3 40.04 -9.32 0.66
C ARG A 3 39.17 -9.55 1.91
N GLU A 4 38.70 -8.47 2.49
CA GLU A 4 37.68 -8.49 3.54
C GLU A 4 36.41 -9.13 2.98
N HIS A 5 36.07 -10.31 3.49
CA HIS A 5 34.78 -10.93 3.26
C HIS A 5 33.73 -10.14 4.05
N PHE A 6 32.95 -9.32 3.35
CA PHE A 6 31.73 -8.74 3.91
C PHE A 6 30.73 -9.86 4.16
N LEU A 7 30.68 -10.34 5.40
CA LEU A 7 29.54 -11.09 5.89
C LEU A 7 28.34 -10.13 5.91
N PRO A 8 27.19 -10.51 5.35
CA PRO A 8 25.97 -9.78 5.62
C PRO A 8 25.67 -10.03 7.09
N SER A 9 25.96 -9.05 7.95
CA SER A 9 25.43 -9.04 9.31
C SER A 9 23.92 -8.98 9.16
N ALA A 10 23.29 -10.15 9.20
CA ALA A 10 21.86 -10.29 9.21
C ALA A 10 21.33 -9.41 10.34
N SER A 11 20.52 -8.42 9.98
CA SER A 11 19.79 -7.55 10.90
C SER A 11 18.67 -8.32 11.63
N ALA A 12 18.90 -9.60 11.93
CA ALA A 12 17.91 -10.51 12.48
C ALA A 12 17.54 -10.17 13.93
N ASP A 13 18.37 -9.39 14.63
CA ASP A 13 18.16 -9.09 16.06
C ASP A 13 17.44 -7.76 16.36
N ALA A 14 17.07 -6.96 15.36
CA ALA A 14 16.47 -5.64 15.62
C ALA A 14 14.97 -5.65 15.96
N PHE A 15 14.27 -6.78 15.80
CA PHE A 15 12.79 -6.83 15.83
C PHE A 15 12.20 -7.79 16.87
N HIS A 16 13.01 -8.42 17.72
CA HIS A 16 12.51 -9.24 18.82
C HIS A 16 11.93 -8.35 19.93
N GLY A 17 10.69 -7.86 19.76
CA GLY A 17 9.91 -7.20 20.82
C GLY A 17 9.49 -5.76 20.56
N THR A 18 9.50 -5.27 19.32
CA THR A 18 9.03 -3.91 19.02
C THR A 18 7.54 -3.89 18.69
N HIS A 19 6.79 -2.99 19.33
CA HIS A 19 5.41 -2.70 18.92
C HIS A 19 5.40 -2.02 17.55
N LEU A 20 4.35 -2.32 16.76
CA LEU A 20 4.10 -1.68 15.48
C LEU A 20 3.79 -0.19 15.64
N ARG A 21 4.36 0.65 14.77
CA ARG A 21 4.23 2.11 14.82
C ARG A 21 3.74 2.67 13.49
N ILE A 22 3.14 3.86 13.58
CA ILE A 22 2.86 4.69 12.40
C ILE A 22 4.21 5.05 11.76
N GLY A 23 4.30 4.89 10.45
CA GLY A 23 5.50 5.12 9.65
C GLY A 23 6.27 3.84 9.29
N ASP A 24 6.02 2.74 9.98
CA ASP A 24 6.67 1.45 9.72
C ASP A 24 6.32 0.93 8.32
N VAL A 25 7.29 0.26 7.70
CA VAL A 25 7.13 -0.43 6.42
C VAL A 25 7.02 -1.92 6.70
N ILE A 26 5.90 -2.51 6.28
CA ILE A 26 5.54 -3.90 6.54
C ILE A 26 5.20 -4.64 5.25
N SER A 27 5.14 -5.97 5.31
CA SER A 27 4.51 -6.80 4.27
C SER A 27 3.37 -7.60 4.88
N LEU A 28 2.28 -7.79 4.13
CA LEU A 28 1.14 -8.59 4.55
C LEU A 28 1.21 -9.97 3.90
N TYR A 29 1.08 -11.05 4.70
CA TYR A 29 1.09 -12.43 4.23
C TYR A 29 -0.26 -13.09 4.54
N ALA A 30 -0.96 -13.52 3.50
CA ALA A 30 -2.23 -14.22 3.62
C ALA A 30 -1.99 -15.70 3.95
N LEU A 31 -2.77 -16.22 4.90
CA LEU A 31 -2.77 -17.63 5.31
C LEU A 31 -4.21 -18.14 5.20
N ASP A 32 -4.44 -19.13 4.32
CA ASP A 32 -5.70 -19.87 4.29
C ASP A 32 -5.51 -21.19 5.05
N THR A 33 -6.00 -21.23 6.28
CA THR A 33 -5.83 -22.38 7.18
C THR A 33 -6.95 -23.41 7.07
N TYR A 34 -8.03 -23.12 6.34
CA TYR A 34 -9.25 -23.95 6.35
C TYR A 34 -9.53 -24.65 5.03
N ASN A 35 -8.79 -24.33 3.96
CA ASN A 35 -8.99 -24.91 2.65
C ASN A 35 -7.96 -26.00 2.33
N SER A 36 -8.42 -27.25 2.26
CA SER A 36 -7.59 -28.42 1.89
C SER A 36 -7.33 -28.56 0.39
N ASN A 37 -8.04 -27.80 -0.46
CA ASN A 37 -8.05 -27.99 -1.92
C ASN A 37 -7.22 -26.96 -2.69
N GLY A 38 -6.42 -26.15 -1.98
CA GLY A 38 -5.44 -25.26 -2.57
C GLY A 38 -4.99 -24.21 -1.58
N ARG A 39 -3.69 -24.18 -1.28
CA ARG A 39 -3.07 -23.14 -0.44
C ARG A 39 -3.19 -21.78 -1.15
N HIS A 40 -4.15 -20.98 -0.74
CA HIS A 40 -4.17 -19.55 -1.05
C HIS A 40 -3.33 -18.81 0.01
N GLU A 41 -2.03 -19.11 0.02
CA GLU A 41 -1.05 -18.45 0.88
C GLU A 41 -0.08 -17.63 0.03
N GLY A 42 0.39 -16.51 0.59
CA GLY A 42 1.39 -15.67 -0.08
C GLY A 42 1.35 -14.21 0.34
N PHE A 43 2.31 -13.44 -0.18
CA PHE A 43 2.38 -12.01 0.05
C PHE A 43 1.34 -11.26 -0.78
N LEU A 44 0.75 -10.22 -0.18
CA LEU A 44 -0.08 -9.26 -0.90
C LEU A 44 0.81 -8.34 -1.74
N SER A 45 0.50 -8.19 -3.04
CA SER A 45 1.28 -7.40 -4.00
C SER A 45 0.37 -6.70 -5.01
N THR A 46 0.90 -5.67 -5.66
CA THR A 46 0.28 -5.02 -6.84
C THR A 46 0.80 -5.62 -8.15
N LEU A 47 0.12 -5.35 -9.28
CA LEU A 47 0.57 -5.67 -10.64
C LEU A 47 1.33 -4.50 -11.32
N GLY A 48 1.83 -3.55 -10.53
CA GLY A 48 2.45 -2.32 -11.01
C GLY A 48 1.56 -1.10 -10.85
N LEU A 49 1.88 -0.02 -11.56
CA LEU A 49 1.26 1.32 -11.34
C LEU A 49 -0.03 1.55 -12.13
N VAL A 50 -0.32 0.70 -13.11
CA VAL A 50 -1.46 0.87 -14.03
C VAL A 50 -2.70 0.11 -13.55
N ASP A 51 -2.47 -0.96 -12.80
CA ASP A 51 -3.50 -1.89 -12.37
C ASP A 51 -3.79 -1.68 -10.87
N ASP A 52 -5.04 -1.36 -10.53
CA ASP A 52 -5.48 -1.03 -9.17
C ASP A 52 -5.81 -2.26 -8.32
N ARG A 53 -5.65 -3.46 -8.88
CA ARG A 53 -5.96 -4.71 -8.19
C ARG A 53 -4.83 -5.11 -7.23
N LEU A 54 -5.24 -5.63 -6.07
CA LEU A 54 -4.37 -6.30 -5.12
C LEU A 54 -4.54 -7.82 -5.25
N LEU A 55 -3.43 -8.56 -5.24
CA LEU A 55 -3.45 -10.01 -5.38
C LEU A 55 -2.51 -10.70 -4.40
N VAL A 56 -2.78 -12.00 -4.22
CA VAL A 56 -1.88 -12.94 -3.56
C VAL A 56 -1.42 -13.92 -4.64
N ALA A 57 -0.15 -13.84 -4.99
CA ALA A 57 0.44 -14.75 -5.98
C ALA A 57 0.73 -16.10 -5.33
N LYS A 58 0.08 -17.16 -5.82
CA LYS A 58 0.36 -18.55 -5.40
C LYS A 58 1.80 -18.91 -5.74
N ASP A 59 2.44 -19.66 -4.85
CA ASP A 59 3.79 -20.22 -5.02
C ASP A 59 4.90 -19.17 -5.30
N ASN A 60 4.63 -17.88 -5.09
CA ASN A 60 5.57 -16.79 -5.34
C ASN A 60 6.31 -16.41 -4.05
N GLY A 61 7.00 -17.38 -3.46
CA GLY A 61 7.75 -17.22 -2.21
C GLY A 61 6.97 -17.60 -0.96
N SER A 62 7.68 -17.64 0.17
CA SER A 62 7.18 -18.02 1.50
C SER A 62 7.80 -17.11 2.58
N LEU A 63 7.38 -17.27 3.83
CA LEU A 63 7.93 -16.52 4.96
C LEU A 63 9.45 -16.69 5.14
N LEU A 64 10.02 -17.82 4.71
CA LEU A 64 11.46 -18.09 4.79
C LEU A 64 12.21 -17.68 3.53
N SER A 65 11.50 -17.54 2.41
CA SER A 65 12.08 -17.24 1.10
C SER A 65 11.16 -16.28 0.36
N PRO A 66 11.29 -14.96 0.57
CA PRO A 66 10.41 -13.97 -0.05
C PRO A 66 10.54 -13.96 -1.59
N PRO A 67 9.50 -13.47 -2.30
CA PRO A 67 9.52 -13.34 -3.77
C PRO A 67 10.67 -12.46 -4.28
N LYS A 68 11.07 -12.66 -5.54
CA LYS A 68 12.06 -11.81 -6.21
C LYS A 68 11.64 -10.33 -6.25
N ASN A 69 10.33 -10.08 -6.38
CA ASN A 69 9.74 -8.75 -6.44
C ASN A 69 9.19 -8.32 -5.06
N TYR A 70 9.80 -8.73 -3.96
CA TYR A 70 9.32 -8.46 -2.59
C TYR A 70 9.10 -6.97 -2.29
N ARG A 71 9.83 -6.08 -2.98
CA ARG A 71 9.61 -4.64 -2.90
C ARG A 71 8.16 -4.23 -3.17
N ASP A 72 7.49 -4.92 -4.09
CA ASP A 72 6.11 -4.62 -4.48
C ASP A 72 5.09 -5.17 -3.47
N CYS A 73 5.56 -5.92 -2.46
CA CYS A 73 4.78 -6.42 -1.33
C CYS A 73 4.85 -5.52 -0.08
N LEU A 74 5.54 -4.37 -0.17
CA LEU A 74 5.76 -3.47 0.96
C LEU A 74 4.66 -2.40 1.05
N PHE A 75 4.15 -2.22 2.26
CA PHE A 75 3.13 -1.24 2.62
C PHE A 75 3.64 -0.36 3.76
N ARG A 76 3.29 0.93 3.74
CA ARG A 76 3.57 1.86 4.84
C ARG A 76 2.33 2.01 5.71
N ILE A 77 2.53 1.95 7.02
CA ILE A 77 1.48 2.30 7.98
C ILE A 77 1.39 3.82 8.06
N CYS A 78 0.28 4.38 7.58
CA CYS A 78 0.02 5.81 7.61
C CYS A 78 -1.03 6.16 8.67
N PRO A 79 -0.98 7.38 9.26
CA PRO A 79 -2.08 7.86 10.08
C PRO A 79 -3.35 8.02 9.25
N VAL A 80 -4.49 8.12 9.92
CA VAL A 80 -5.76 8.41 9.25
C VAL A 80 -5.74 9.86 8.76
N ASN A 81 -5.83 10.04 7.45
CA ASN A 81 -6.03 11.35 6.84
C ASN A 81 -7.52 11.67 6.72
N ARG A 82 -7.85 12.95 6.69
CA ARG A 82 -9.20 13.43 6.40
C ARG A 82 -9.31 13.69 4.90
N TYR A 83 -10.47 13.42 4.33
CA TYR A 83 -10.71 13.48 2.89
C TYR A 83 -12.08 14.10 2.58
N ALA A 84 -12.64 14.90 3.49
CA ALA A 84 -13.99 15.42 3.39
C ALA A 84 -14.11 16.46 2.26
N ALA A 85 -13.22 17.46 2.24
CA ALA A 85 -13.16 18.49 1.21
C ALA A 85 -12.75 17.88 -0.14
N GLN A 86 -11.79 16.95 -0.14
CA GLN A 86 -11.38 16.22 -1.36
C GLN A 86 -12.56 15.44 -1.98
N LYS A 87 -13.36 14.74 -1.15
CA LYS A 87 -14.56 14.03 -1.62
C LYS A 87 -15.62 14.97 -2.19
N GLN A 88 -15.85 16.12 -1.57
CA GLN A 88 -16.77 17.13 -2.07
C GLN A 88 -16.29 17.68 -3.42
N TYR A 89 -15.02 18.06 -3.51
CA TYR A 89 -14.41 18.52 -4.76
C TYR A 89 -14.56 17.50 -5.89
N TRP A 90 -14.22 16.21 -5.66
CA TRP A 90 -14.39 15.17 -6.69
C TRP A 90 -15.85 14.95 -7.09
N THR A 91 -16.79 15.11 -6.17
CA THR A 91 -18.22 14.97 -6.46
C THR A 91 -18.72 16.10 -7.35
N GLU A 92 -18.39 17.35 -7.01
CA GLU A 92 -18.78 18.52 -7.81
C GLU A 92 -18.07 18.56 -9.16
N GLN A 93 -16.79 18.18 -9.22
CA GLN A 93 -16.06 18.04 -10.49
C GLN A 93 -16.75 17.02 -11.42
N LYS A 94 -17.23 15.89 -10.88
CA LYS A 94 -17.98 14.91 -11.68
C LYS A 94 -19.32 15.47 -12.17
N LYS A 95 -20.08 16.18 -11.33
CA LYS A 95 -21.35 16.81 -11.74
C LYS A 95 -21.14 17.80 -12.90
N CYS A 96 -20.08 18.60 -12.82
CA CYS A 96 -19.68 19.51 -13.90
C CYS A 96 -19.44 18.77 -15.23
N GLN A 97 -18.85 17.57 -15.21
CA GLN A 97 -18.62 16.76 -16.42
C GLN A 97 -19.92 16.22 -17.03
N PHE A 98 -20.95 15.98 -16.22
CA PHE A 98 -22.26 15.48 -16.69
C PHE A 98 -23.25 16.60 -17.04
N GLY A 99 -22.81 17.87 -17.04
CA GLY A 99 -23.58 19.01 -17.53
C GLY A 99 -24.61 19.56 -16.55
N ASP A 100 -24.55 19.17 -15.27
CA ASP A 100 -25.48 19.61 -14.23
C ASP A 100 -24.81 20.70 -13.37
N GLY A 101 -25.30 21.94 -13.47
CA GLY A 101 -24.90 23.07 -12.63
C GLY A 101 -23.39 23.34 -12.55
N PHE A 102 -22.81 24.02 -13.55
CA PHE A 102 -21.42 24.46 -13.49
C PHE A 102 -21.28 25.79 -12.74
N ASP A 103 -20.88 25.74 -11.47
CA ASP A 103 -20.43 26.90 -10.69
C ASP A 103 -18.91 26.84 -10.52
N GLU A 104 -18.21 27.56 -11.40
CA GLU A 104 -16.74 27.64 -11.44
C GLU A 104 -16.16 28.24 -10.15
N GLU A 105 -16.85 29.20 -9.55
CA GLU A 105 -16.37 29.85 -8.32
C GLU A 105 -16.45 28.89 -7.14
N MET A 106 -17.55 28.12 -7.04
CA MET A 106 -17.69 27.06 -6.04
C MET A 106 -16.65 25.96 -6.23
N LEU A 107 -16.40 25.51 -7.47
CA LEU A 107 -15.41 24.48 -7.75
C LEU A 107 -13.99 24.93 -7.35
N ASN A 108 -13.64 26.19 -7.65
CA ASN A 108 -12.36 26.78 -7.24
C ASN A 108 -12.22 26.84 -5.71
N LYS A 109 -13.28 27.24 -4.99
CA LYS A 109 -13.28 27.25 -3.51
C LYS A 109 -13.10 25.85 -2.93
N LEU A 110 -13.75 24.85 -3.52
CA LEU A 110 -13.61 23.45 -3.12
C LEU A 110 -12.21 22.90 -3.40
N GLN A 111 -11.60 23.28 -4.52
CA GLN A 111 -10.20 22.93 -4.81
C GLN A 111 -9.26 23.46 -3.73
N VAL A 112 -9.37 24.76 -3.40
CA VAL A 112 -8.55 25.38 -2.35
C VAL A 112 -8.79 24.74 -0.99
N ALA A 113 -10.03 24.32 -0.69
CA ALA A 113 -10.34 23.62 0.54
C ALA A 113 -9.74 22.20 0.56
N ALA A 114 -9.80 21.48 -0.55
CA ALA A 114 -9.23 20.14 -0.72
C ALA A 114 -7.69 20.14 -0.61
N ASP A 115 -7.02 21.15 -1.16
CA ASP A 115 -5.55 21.31 -1.11
C ASP A 115 -5.03 21.67 0.29
N LYS A 116 -5.91 22.24 1.14
CA LYS A 116 -5.60 22.61 2.53
C LYS A 116 -5.91 21.51 3.54
N GLU A 117 -6.58 20.44 3.11
CA GLU A 117 -6.89 19.25 3.91
C GLU A 117 -5.81 18.17 3.75
#